data_AF-A0A1G5SUM7-F1
#
_entry.id   AF-A0A1G5SUM7-F1
#
_cell.length_a   1.000
_cell.length_b   1.000
_cell.length_c   1.000
_cell.angle_alpha   90.00
_cell.angle_beta   90.00
_cell.angle_gamma   90.00
#
_symmetry.space_group_name_H-M   'P 1'
#
loop_
_entity.id
_entity.type
_entity.pdbx_description
1 polymer ?
#
loop_
_entity_poly.entity_id
_entity_poly.type
_entity_poly.pdbx_seq_one_letter_code
_entity_poly.pdbx_strand_id
1 'polypeptide(L)'
;MHSEPVPALDVSAPAEIRVILPEPPSDVAACLKRSFPEIPDRALSTADVVRIIGRAKIQDRAKTACGLRALAWIEAVHRDFAKP
;
A
#
# COMPACT_ATOMS: atom_id res chain seq x y z
N MET A 1 -19.91 -9.31 -16.98
CA MET A 1 -18.61 -8.66 -16.77
C MET A 1 -17.55 -9.72 -17.00
N HIS A 2 -16.87 -9.69 -18.15
CA HIS A 2 -15.73 -10.57 -18.42
C HIS A 2 -14.48 -9.79 -18.04
N SER A 3 -13.82 -10.19 -16.93
CA SER A 3 -12.50 -9.69 -16.59
C SER A 3 -11.49 -10.42 -17.45
N GLU A 4 -10.85 -9.71 -18.38
CA GLU A 4 -9.70 -10.24 -19.12
C GLU A 4 -8.54 -10.54 -18.16
N PRO A 5 -7.86 -11.69 -18.30
CA PRO A 5 -6.69 -12.00 -17.51
C PRO A 5 -5.52 -11.10 -17.93
N VAL A 6 -4.94 -10.40 -16.96
CA VAL A 6 -3.72 -9.60 -17.17
C VAL A 6 -2.58 -10.56 -17.59
N PRO A 7 -1.89 -10.33 -18.72
CA PRO A 7 -0.81 -11.22 -19.15
C PRO A 7 0.32 -11.25 -18.11
N ALA A 8 0.82 -12.45 -17.83
CA ALA A 8 1.96 -12.65 -16.93
C ALA A 8 3.22 -12.00 -17.52
N LEU A 9 4.01 -11.33 -16.67
CA LEU A 9 5.26 -10.67 -17.06
C LEU A 9 6.28 -11.71 -17.57
N ASP A 10 6.70 -11.65 -18.84
CA ASP A 10 7.75 -12.52 -19.40
C ASP A 10 9.14 -11.91 -19.17
N VAL A 11 9.93 -12.56 -18.31
CA VAL A 11 11.27 -12.12 -17.89
C VAL A 11 12.34 -12.43 -18.96
N SER A 12 11.96 -13.14 -20.03
CA SER A 12 12.86 -13.61 -21.09
C SER A 12 12.96 -12.65 -22.28
N ALA A 13 12.19 -11.57 -22.29
CA ALA A 13 12.14 -10.60 -23.39
C ALA A 13 13.45 -9.78 -23.54
N PRO A 14 13.79 -9.31 -24.75
CA PRO A 14 15.00 -8.52 -25.00
C PRO A 14 15.08 -7.26 -24.12
N ALA A 15 16.29 -6.91 -23.66
CA ALA A 15 16.54 -5.77 -22.76
C ALA A 15 16.11 -4.39 -23.31
N GLU A 16 15.77 -4.31 -24.60
CA GLU A 16 15.29 -3.10 -25.29
C GLU A 16 13.85 -2.70 -24.89
N ILE A 17 13.09 -3.57 -24.22
CA ILE A 17 11.76 -3.27 -23.64
C ILE A 17 11.84 -3.14 -22.11
N ARG A 18 12.93 -2.57 -21.59
CA ARG A 18 13.01 -2.26 -20.15
C ARG A 18 12.23 -1.00 -19.85
N VAL A 19 10.97 -1.19 -19.44
CA VAL A 19 10.15 -0.09 -18.89
C VAL A 19 10.72 0.29 -17.53
N ILE A 20 11.29 1.50 -17.43
CA ILE A 20 11.67 2.09 -16.15
C ILE A 20 10.42 2.75 -15.57
N LEU A 21 9.85 2.13 -14.53
CA LEU A 21 8.75 2.73 -13.80
C LEU A 21 9.24 3.96 -13.02
N PRO A 22 8.43 5.02 -12.89
CA PRO A 22 8.75 6.13 -12.01
C PRO A 22 8.83 5.63 -10.57
N GLU A 23 9.63 6.28 -9.72
CA GLU A 23 9.72 5.90 -8.31
C GLU A 23 8.37 6.17 -7.60
N PRO A 24 7.88 5.28 -6.70
CA PRO A 24 6.75 5.57 -5.85
C PRO A 24 7.02 6.74 -4.89
N PRO A 25 5.98 7.37 -4.32
CA PRO A 25 6.18 8.39 -3.30
C PRO A 25 7.00 7.87 -2.11
N SER A 26 8.06 8.60 -1.74
CA SER A 26 9.12 8.13 -0.83
C SER A 26 8.65 7.78 0.58
N ASP A 27 7.50 8.30 1.01
CA ASP A 27 6.94 8.10 2.34
C ASP A 27 5.98 6.90 2.44
N VAL A 28 5.50 6.38 1.31
CA VAL A 28 4.48 5.30 1.27
C VAL A 28 5.03 4.01 1.90
N ALA A 29 6.23 3.59 1.52
CA ALA A 29 6.83 2.35 2.02
C ALA A 29 7.03 2.40 3.55
N ALA A 30 7.56 3.51 4.07
CA ALA A 30 7.77 3.69 5.50
C ALA A 30 6.43 3.79 6.26
N CYS A 31 5.43 4.45 5.67
CA CYS A 31 4.10 4.57 6.27
C CYS A 31 3.39 3.22 6.41
N LEU A 32 3.40 2.38 5.36
CA LEU A 32 2.72 1.09 5.34
C LEU A 32 3.35 0.08 6.31
N LYS A 33 4.68 0.15 6.52
CA LYS A 33 5.44 -0.68 7.46
C LYS A 33 5.14 -0.42 8.94
N ARG A 34 4.49 0.69 9.29
CA ARG A 34 4.14 0.99 10.69
C ARG A 34 3.18 -0.08 11.24
N SER A 35 3.48 -0.66 12.38
CA SER A 35 2.63 -1.69 12.99
C SER A 35 1.45 -1.08 13.73
N PHE A 36 0.33 -1.80 13.75
CA PHE A 36 -0.75 -1.53 14.71
C PHE A 36 -0.27 -1.81 16.14
N PRO A 37 -0.89 -1.18 17.16
CA PRO A 37 -0.56 -1.48 18.55
C PRO A 37 -0.86 -2.96 18.85
N GLU A 38 0.07 -3.62 19.52
CA GLU A 38 -0.13 -4.98 20.04
C GLU A 38 -1.11 -4.98 21.22
N ILE A 39 -1.85 -6.08 21.35
CA ILE A 39 -2.70 -6.33 22.52
C ILE A 39 -1.85 -7.09 23.55
N PRO A 40 -1.62 -6.52 24.75
CA PRO A 40 -0.83 -7.19 25.79
C PRO A 40 -1.44 -8.51 26.23
N ASP A 41 -0.59 -9.51 26.48
CA ASP A 41 -1.00 -10.79 27.10
C ASP A 41 -1.10 -10.64 28.63
N ARG A 42 -2.06 -9.80 29.05
CA ARG A 42 -2.44 -9.58 30.45
C ARG A 42 -3.86 -9.04 30.52
N ALA A 43 -4.45 -9.06 31.71
CA ALA A 43 -5.71 -8.36 31.94
C ALA A 43 -5.59 -6.87 31.56
N LEU A 44 -6.59 -6.38 30.82
CA LEU A 44 -6.65 -5.00 30.36
C LEU A 44 -7.54 -4.17 31.28
N SER A 45 -7.05 -3.00 31.65
CA SER A 45 -7.90 -1.96 32.24
C SER A 45 -8.72 -1.25 31.16
N THR A 46 -9.78 -0.54 31.55
CA THR A 46 -10.51 0.35 30.64
C THR A 46 -9.58 1.39 29.99
N ALA A 47 -8.61 1.91 30.75
CA ALA A 47 -7.63 2.86 30.24
C ALA A 47 -6.72 2.23 29.15
N ASP A 48 -6.31 0.96 29.33
CA ASP A 48 -5.57 0.23 28.29
C ASP A 48 -6.39 0.11 27.01
N VAL A 49 -7.67 -0.29 27.12
CA VAL A 49 -8.56 -0.47 25.98
C VAL A 49 -8.71 0.83 25.19
N VAL A 50 -9.03 1.94 25.87
CA VAL A 50 -9.20 3.24 25.22
C VAL A 50 -7.91 3.68 24.51
N ARG A 51 -6.75 3.50 25.15
CA ARG A 51 -5.44 3.84 24.57
C ARG A 51 -5.12 3.00 23.33
N ILE A 52 -5.32 1.68 23.39
CA ILE A 52 -5.04 0.77 22.28
C ILE A 52 -5.94 1.09 21.08
N ILE A 53 -7.25 1.23 21.30
CA ILE A 53 -8.20 1.56 20.25
C ILE A 53 -7.90 2.94 19.64
N GLY A 54 -7.62 3.94 20.48
CA GLY A 54 -7.27 5.29 20.02
C GLY A 54 -6.05 5.29 19.10
N ARG A 55 -4.98 4.60 19.50
CA ARG A 55 -3.77 4.46 18.67
C ARG A 55 -4.04 3.68 17.39
N ALA A 56 -4.81 2.60 17.46
CA ALA A 56 -5.16 1.80 16.28
C ALA A 56 -5.96 2.63 15.25
N LYS A 57 -6.95 3.42 15.69
CA LYS A 57 -7.74 4.30 14.80
C LYS A 57 -6.88 5.37 14.11
N ILE A 58 -5.93 5.96 14.82
CA ILE A 58 -5.00 6.93 14.24
C ILE A 58 -4.13 6.24 13.18
N GLN A 59 -3.61 5.06 13.49
CA GLN A 59 -2.78 4.26 12.59
C GLN A 59 -3.54 3.83 11.33
N ASP A 60 -4.80 3.43 11.47
CA ASP A 60 -5.69 3.06 10.38
C ASP A 60 -5.92 4.22 9.39
N ARG A 61 -6.26 5.40 9.91
CA ARG A 61 -6.41 6.62 9.08
C ARG A 61 -5.12 6.98 8.36
N ALA A 62 -3.98 6.90 9.05
CA ALA A 62 -2.68 7.17 8.45
C ALA A 62 -2.37 6.18 7.31
N LYS A 63 -2.59 4.88 7.54
CA LYS A 63 -2.38 3.85 6.50
C LYS A 63 -3.33 4.01 5.32
N THR A 64 -4.59 4.35 5.57
CA THR A 64 -5.57 4.64 4.52
C THR A 64 -5.08 5.79 3.63
N ALA A 65 -4.65 6.91 4.22
CA ALA A 65 -4.14 8.04 3.45
C ALA A 65 -2.90 7.67 2.61
N CYS A 66 -1.98 6.88 3.17
CA CYS A 66 -0.81 6.40 2.42
C CYS A 66 -1.17 5.42 1.31
N GLY A 67 -2.15 4.53 1.55
CA GLY A 67 -2.69 3.61 0.55
C GLY A 67 -3.34 4.35 -0.61
N LEU A 68 -4.13 5.39 -0.33
CA LEU A 68 -4.71 6.23 -1.39
C LEU A 68 -3.66 6.93 -2.25
N ARG A 69 -2.55 7.39 -1.65
CA ARG A 69 -1.42 7.93 -2.44
C ARG A 69 -0.74 6.86 -3.29
N ALA A 70 -0.58 5.65 -2.76
CA ALA A 70 -0.03 4.53 -3.52
C ALA A 70 -0.93 4.17 -4.72
N LEU A 71 -2.25 4.11 -4.51
CA LEU A 71 -3.22 3.85 -5.58
C LEU A 71 -3.19 4.94 -6.64
N ALA A 72 -3.19 6.22 -6.24
CA ALA A 72 -3.10 7.33 -7.18
C ALA A 72 -1.82 7.27 -8.04
N TRP A 73 -0.69 6.86 -7.45
CA TRP A 73 0.56 6.63 -8.18
C TRP A 73 0.44 5.44 -9.15
N ILE A 74 -0.10 4.30 -8.72
CA ILE A 74 -0.33 3.12 -9.60
C ILE A 74 -1.23 3.50 -10.78
N GLU A 75 -2.31 4.23 -10.52
CA GLU A 75 -3.22 4.69 -11.57
C GLU A 75 -2.53 5.67 -12.54
N ALA A 76 -1.64 6.53 -12.07
CA ALA A 76 -0.85 7.41 -12.93
C ALA A 76 0.10 6.61 -13.81
N VAL A 77 0.86 5.67 -13.24
CA VAL A 77 1.72 4.74 -13.99
C VAL A 77 0.90 3.98 -15.02
N HIS A 78 -0.26 3.43 -14.64
CA HIS A 78 -1.12 2.73 -15.60
C HIS A 78 -1.57 3.65 -16.73
N ARG A 79 -1.99 4.90 -16.46
CA ARG A 79 -2.37 5.83 -17.54
C ARG A 79 -1.20 6.18 -18.46
N ASP A 80 0.00 6.35 -17.91
CA ASP A 80 1.17 6.78 -18.67
C ASP A 80 1.72 5.65 -19.55
N PHE A 81 1.57 4.40 -19.12
CA PHE A 81 2.13 3.21 -19.78
C PHE A 81 1.10 2.29 -20.44
N ALA A 82 -0.20 2.46 -20.17
CA ALA A 82 -1.26 1.80 -20.93
C ALA A 82 -1.50 2.56 -22.24
N LYS A 83 -0.83 2.10 -23.31
CA LYS A 83 -1.25 2.34 -24.70
C LYS A 83 -1.64 0.98 -25.32
N PRO A 84 -2.59 0.97 -26.28
CA PRO A 84 -3.00 -0.26 -26.98
C PRO A 84 -1.86 -0.94 -27.72
#